data_AF-R6WLC9-F1
#
_entry.id   AF-R6WLC9-F1
#
_cell.length_a   1.000
_cell.length_b   1.000
_cell.length_c   1.000
_cell.angle_alpha   90.00
_cell.angle_beta   90.00
_cell.angle_gamma   90.00
#
_symmetry.space_group_name_H-M   'P 1'
#
loop_
_entity.id
_entity.type
_entity.pdbx_description
1 polymer ?
#
loop_
_entity_poly.entity_id
_entity_poly.type
_entity_poly.pdbx_seq_one_letter_code
_entity_poly.pdbx_strand_id
1 'polypeptide(L)'
;MAGSVSAFVDMMNERVAQLGLKDTHFMNPNGLHNDDHYTSAYDMACIAREAWKNPSFQKICGTRTYQVKSTNKRKAGEILGGQLLNHHQMINGYETSSRYEKDYVIGGKTGYTSMAHSTLVTFAEKDGMQVVSVIMKGNSPKQGEPNEYTDTTRILDFAFEKFSKHEVNGENSDVNENLFNTFDSYFNAEQSPLRLSAESAVVLPKGVGIKKAKQQIKYDDSVKIQDGENVIGTVKYTYDGRMVGSTDIIYDSSKSASHLDEASRQIVDSEIKQIKTNKKHAVILTKLSGIKYSFYNMVSFFKDRVILVIVAGLILLLIVLLVVNYRMNSRRKRRSRIRTRRSYGAMSLNSRKSFSASKRKGRRRRGADFTSSRRTSRSSMSDSGSSLSTRKMKKNRKKTKESFGKSFYDF
;
A
#
# COMPACT_ATOMS: atom_id res chain seq x y z
N MET A 1 -39.88 14.33 3.20
CA MET A 1 -38.41 14.46 3.34
C MET A 1 -37.96 15.87 2.99
N ALA A 2 -38.05 16.34 1.75
CA ALA A 2 -37.57 17.69 1.37
C ALA A 2 -38.66 18.75 1.12
N GLY A 3 -39.94 18.46 1.38
CA GLY A 3 -41.07 19.38 1.14
C GLY A 3 -41.50 19.50 -0.34
N SER A 4 -40.59 19.39 -1.30
CA SER A 4 -40.90 19.37 -2.75
C SER A 4 -40.01 18.40 -3.53
N VAL A 5 -40.38 18.10 -4.78
CA VAL A 5 -39.58 17.27 -5.68
C VAL A 5 -38.27 17.97 -6.06
N SER A 6 -38.33 19.28 -6.39
CA SER A 6 -37.13 20.06 -6.73
C SER A 6 -36.12 20.06 -5.60
N ALA A 7 -36.57 20.37 -4.37
CA ALA A 7 -35.67 20.39 -3.22
C ALA A 7 -35.05 19.01 -2.93
N PHE A 8 -35.77 17.92 -3.22
CA PHE A 8 -35.21 16.58 -3.08
C PHE A 8 -34.16 16.28 -4.16
N VAL A 9 -34.37 16.74 -5.39
CA VAL A 9 -33.39 16.61 -6.48
C VAL A 9 -32.12 17.41 -6.16
N ASP A 10 -32.26 18.61 -5.59
CA ASP A 10 -31.12 19.41 -5.14
C ASP A 10 -30.28 18.63 -4.10
N MET A 11 -30.92 17.98 -3.12
CA MET A 11 -30.24 17.12 -2.16
C MET A 11 -29.56 15.90 -2.81
N MET A 12 -30.15 15.32 -3.85
CA MET A 12 -29.53 14.22 -4.59
C MET A 12 -28.24 14.67 -5.27
N ASN A 13 -28.26 15.81 -5.95
CA ASN A 13 -27.10 16.37 -6.64
C ASN A 13 -26.03 16.89 -5.67
N GLU A 14 -26.43 17.45 -4.53
CA GLU A 14 -25.50 17.80 -3.45
C GLU A 14 -24.77 16.56 -2.95
N ARG A 15 -25.48 15.43 -2.77
CA ARG A 15 -24.85 14.17 -2.35
C ARG A 15 -23.87 13.63 -3.39
N VAL A 16 -24.21 13.72 -4.68
CA VAL A 16 -23.30 13.36 -5.79
C VAL A 16 -22.02 14.19 -5.74
N ALA A 17 -22.15 15.51 -5.54
CA ALA A 17 -21.01 16.42 -5.42
C ALA A 17 -20.14 16.11 -4.19
N GLN A 18 -20.75 15.81 -3.04
CA GLN A 18 -20.04 15.39 -1.82
C GLN A 18 -19.24 14.10 -2.02
N LEU A 19 -19.73 13.18 -2.86
CA LEU A 19 -19.02 11.95 -3.23
C LEU A 19 -17.93 12.18 -4.30
N GLY A 20 -17.81 13.40 -4.83
CA GLY A 20 -16.83 13.75 -5.86
C GLY A 20 -17.12 13.17 -7.24
N LEU A 21 -18.36 12.76 -7.47
CA LEU A 21 -18.82 12.13 -8.71
C LEU A 21 -19.08 13.21 -9.76
N LYS A 22 -18.51 13.05 -10.96
CA LYS A 22 -18.44 14.12 -11.97
C LYS A 22 -19.35 13.89 -13.16
N ASP A 23 -19.79 12.65 -13.36
CA ASP A 23 -20.50 12.22 -14.56
C ASP A 23 -21.93 11.82 -14.20
N THR A 24 -22.52 12.47 -13.20
CA THR A 24 -23.90 12.22 -12.72
C THR A 24 -24.64 13.52 -12.45
N HIS A 25 -25.89 13.59 -12.92
CA HIS A 25 -26.84 14.65 -12.60
C HIS A 25 -28.26 14.06 -12.58
N PHE A 26 -29.00 14.35 -11.52
CA PHE A 26 -30.37 13.92 -11.34
C PHE A 26 -31.35 15.06 -11.62
N MET A 27 -32.43 14.75 -12.34
CA MET A 27 -33.53 15.69 -12.61
C MET A 27 -34.84 15.32 -11.90
N ASN A 28 -34.91 14.11 -11.35
CA ASN A 28 -36.08 13.58 -10.67
C ASN A 28 -35.68 12.40 -9.78
N PRO A 29 -36.50 12.06 -8.76
CA PRO A 29 -36.21 10.96 -7.85
C PRO A 29 -36.62 9.57 -8.37
N ASN A 30 -37.31 9.50 -9.52
CA ASN A 30 -37.93 8.26 -10.01
C ASN A 30 -37.23 7.63 -11.21
N GLY A 31 -36.27 8.32 -11.83
CA GLY A 31 -35.50 7.83 -12.97
C GLY A 31 -36.22 7.91 -14.31
N LEU A 32 -37.34 8.65 -14.41
CA LEU A 32 -37.95 8.94 -15.71
C LEU A 32 -37.00 9.77 -16.56
N HIS A 33 -37.01 9.49 -17.87
CA HIS A 33 -36.05 10.09 -18.79
C HIS A 33 -36.18 11.62 -18.84
N ASN A 34 -35.02 12.26 -18.82
CA ASN A 34 -34.78 13.67 -19.10
C ASN A 34 -33.35 13.76 -19.64
N ASP A 35 -33.08 14.63 -20.61
CA ASP A 35 -31.76 14.73 -21.26
C ASP A 35 -30.66 15.14 -20.28
N ASP A 36 -31.00 15.92 -19.25
CA ASP A 36 -30.09 16.32 -18.18
C ASP A 36 -30.05 15.29 -17.03
N HIS A 37 -30.78 14.16 -17.12
CA HIS A 37 -30.72 13.08 -16.13
C HIS A 37 -29.77 11.98 -16.60
N TYR A 38 -28.53 12.01 -16.12
CA TYR A 38 -27.47 11.10 -16.56
C TYR A 38 -26.59 10.61 -15.41
N THR A 39 -25.87 9.51 -15.65
CA THR A 39 -24.87 8.93 -14.76
C THR A 39 -23.89 8.09 -15.58
N SER A 40 -22.75 7.70 -14.99
CA SER A 40 -21.80 6.74 -15.56
C SER A 40 -21.82 5.42 -14.78
N ALA A 41 -21.28 4.35 -15.38
CA ALA A 41 -21.20 3.05 -14.69
C ALA A 41 -20.34 3.13 -13.42
N TYR A 42 -19.24 3.90 -13.48
CA TYR A 42 -18.35 4.15 -12.36
C TYR A 42 -19.04 4.93 -11.24
N ASP A 43 -19.71 6.04 -11.57
CA ASP A 43 -20.41 6.85 -10.57
C ASP A 43 -21.55 6.06 -9.92
N MET A 44 -22.31 5.30 -10.72
CA MET A 44 -23.37 4.44 -10.20
C MET A 44 -22.83 3.33 -9.30
N ALA A 45 -21.66 2.76 -9.59
CA ALA A 45 -21.00 1.80 -8.69
C ALA A 45 -20.59 2.47 -7.36
N CYS A 46 -20.12 3.73 -7.42
CA CYS A 46 -19.80 4.50 -6.22
C CYS A 46 -21.04 4.85 -5.40
N ILE A 47 -22.15 5.25 -6.04
CA ILE A 47 -23.45 5.49 -5.42
C ILE A 47 -23.98 4.21 -4.76
N ALA A 48 -23.91 3.09 -5.49
CA ALA A 48 -24.33 1.78 -5.01
C ALA A 48 -23.53 1.36 -3.76
N ARG A 49 -22.19 1.49 -3.80
CA ARG A 49 -21.32 1.23 -2.64
C ARG A 49 -21.67 2.11 -1.45
N GLU A 50 -21.98 3.38 -1.68
CA GLU A 50 -22.38 4.30 -0.60
C GLU A 50 -23.75 3.92 -0.03
N ALA A 51 -24.73 3.60 -0.87
CA ALA A 51 -26.06 3.16 -0.44
C ALA A 51 -26.00 1.84 0.35
N TRP A 52 -25.07 0.94 -0.02
CA TRP A 52 -24.87 -0.34 0.67
C TRP A 52 -24.47 -0.19 2.13
N LYS A 53 -23.91 0.95 2.56
CA LYS A 53 -23.59 1.21 3.97
C LYS A 53 -24.84 1.28 4.86
N ASN A 54 -26.04 1.42 4.28
CA ASN A 54 -27.29 1.49 5.02
C ASN A 54 -27.94 0.08 5.16
N PRO A 55 -28.04 -0.50 6.37
CA PRO A 55 -28.63 -1.83 6.57
C PRO A 55 -30.09 -1.94 6.12
N SER A 56 -30.84 -0.84 6.18
CA SER A 56 -32.23 -0.82 5.68
C SER A 56 -32.25 -0.96 4.16
N PHE A 57 -31.32 -0.32 3.45
CA PHE A 57 -31.20 -0.45 2.01
C PHE A 57 -30.81 -1.88 1.61
N GLN A 58 -29.80 -2.46 2.28
CA GLN A 58 -29.40 -3.86 2.07
C GLN A 58 -30.60 -4.80 2.19
N LYS A 59 -31.36 -4.68 3.28
CA LYS A 59 -32.57 -5.47 3.51
C LYS A 59 -33.60 -5.29 2.40
N ILE A 60 -33.89 -4.05 2.01
CA ILE A 60 -34.92 -3.75 0.99
C ILE A 60 -34.51 -4.32 -0.38
N CYS A 61 -33.30 -4.05 -0.84
CA CYS A 61 -32.87 -4.45 -2.19
C CYS A 61 -32.61 -5.96 -2.33
N GLY A 62 -32.31 -6.66 -1.22
CA GLY A 62 -32.19 -8.12 -1.17
C GLY A 62 -33.50 -8.86 -0.90
N THR A 63 -34.59 -8.16 -0.58
CA THR A 63 -35.89 -8.80 -0.32
C THR A 63 -36.45 -9.39 -1.61
N ARG A 64 -36.77 -10.69 -1.61
CA ARG A 64 -37.35 -11.40 -2.78
C ARG A 64 -38.80 -11.00 -3.04
N THR A 65 -39.61 -10.91 -1.98
CA THR A 65 -41.04 -10.59 -2.05
C THR A 65 -41.47 -9.72 -0.89
N TYR A 66 -42.42 -8.82 -1.10
CA TYR A 66 -43.00 -7.98 -0.07
C TYR A 66 -44.51 -8.09 -0.03
N GLN A 67 -45.07 -8.40 1.15
CA GLN A 67 -46.51 -8.37 1.37
C GLN A 67 -46.95 -6.94 1.68
N VAL A 68 -47.76 -6.36 0.79
CA VAL A 68 -48.35 -5.04 0.97
C VAL A 68 -49.33 -5.09 2.14
N LYS A 69 -49.20 -4.15 3.07
CA LYS A 69 -50.15 -3.99 4.18
C LYS A 69 -51.28 -3.05 3.75
N SER A 70 -52.49 -3.31 4.26
CA SER A 70 -53.60 -2.36 4.13
C SER A 70 -53.22 -1.03 4.79
N THR A 71 -53.66 0.06 4.16
CA THR A 71 -53.53 1.42 4.68
C THR A 71 -54.93 1.99 4.94
N ASN A 72 -55.00 3.17 5.55
CA ASN A 72 -56.25 3.92 5.66
C ASN A 72 -56.85 4.37 4.31
N LYS A 73 -56.08 4.26 3.21
CA LYS A 73 -56.50 4.69 1.87
C LYS A 73 -56.79 3.55 0.90
N ARG A 74 -56.19 2.37 1.11
CA ARG A 74 -56.25 1.22 0.19
C ARG A 74 -56.08 -0.09 0.93
N LYS A 75 -56.83 -1.12 0.53
CA LYS A 75 -56.66 -2.49 1.04
C LYS A 75 -55.45 -3.16 0.39
N ALA A 76 -54.80 -4.07 1.10
CA ALA A 76 -53.62 -4.80 0.61
C ALA A 76 -53.84 -5.41 -0.78
N GLY A 77 -54.94 -6.17 -0.96
CA GLY A 77 -55.24 -6.88 -2.20
C GLY A 77 -55.49 -5.99 -3.43
N GLU A 78 -55.71 -4.68 -3.24
CA GLU A 78 -55.92 -3.72 -4.33
C GLU A 78 -54.62 -3.34 -5.03
N ILE A 79 -53.45 -3.61 -4.45
CA ILE A 79 -52.13 -3.32 -5.03
C ILE A 79 -51.50 -4.62 -5.48
N LEU A 80 -51.62 -4.93 -6.78
CA LEU A 80 -51.00 -6.11 -7.40
C LEU A 80 -51.30 -7.42 -6.64
N GLY A 81 -52.55 -7.58 -6.17
CA GLY A 81 -52.96 -8.77 -5.41
C GLY A 81 -52.40 -8.84 -3.99
N GLY A 82 -51.78 -7.76 -3.49
CA GLY A 82 -51.20 -7.66 -2.16
C GLY A 82 -49.75 -8.12 -2.04
N GLN A 83 -49.13 -8.57 -3.13
CA GLN A 83 -47.76 -9.05 -3.12
C GLN A 83 -46.93 -8.36 -4.20
N LEU A 84 -45.76 -7.86 -3.82
CA LEU A 84 -44.75 -7.32 -4.73
C LEU A 84 -43.61 -8.31 -4.85
N LEU A 85 -43.15 -8.53 -6.09
CA LEU A 85 -42.00 -9.36 -6.40
C LEU A 85 -40.81 -8.47 -6.74
N ASN A 86 -39.61 -8.85 -6.30
CA ASN A 86 -38.40 -8.22 -6.77
C ASN A 86 -38.19 -8.59 -8.24
N HIS A 87 -38.05 -7.59 -9.11
CA HIS A 87 -37.85 -7.80 -10.55
C HIS A 87 -36.41 -8.21 -10.91
N HIS A 88 -35.47 -8.14 -9.96
CA HIS A 88 -34.10 -8.55 -10.19
C HIS A 88 -34.02 -10.08 -10.29
N GLN A 89 -33.86 -10.60 -11.51
CA GLN A 89 -34.00 -12.05 -11.77
C GLN A 89 -32.90 -12.90 -11.12
N MET A 90 -31.75 -12.32 -10.75
CA MET A 90 -30.73 -13.05 -9.97
C MET A 90 -31.04 -13.16 -8.46
N ILE A 91 -32.06 -12.42 -7.99
CA ILE A 91 -32.57 -12.48 -6.60
C ILE A 91 -33.89 -13.24 -6.57
N ASN A 92 -34.76 -13.02 -7.55
CA ASN A 92 -36.07 -13.65 -7.63
C ASN A 92 -36.38 -14.00 -9.08
N GLY A 93 -36.00 -15.20 -9.50
CA GLY A 93 -36.08 -15.67 -10.87
C GLY A 93 -37.46 -16.20 -11.29
N TYR A 94 -38.54 -15.67 -10.72
CA TYR A 94 -39.91 -16.16 -10.97
C TYR A 94 -40.28 -16.18 -12.47
N GLU A 95 -39.79 -15.21 -13.25
CA GLU A 95 -40.03 -15.12 -14.71
C GLU A 95 -39.17 -16.06 -15.54
N THR A 96 -38.04 -16.52 -14.99
CA THR A 96 -36.99 -17.21 -15.74
C THR A 96 -36.71 -18.62 -15.22
N SER A 97 -37.59 -19.14 -14.38
CA SER A 97 -37.43 -20.42 -13.69
C SER A 97 -36.06 -20.51 -13.00
N SER A 98 -35.67 -19.43 -12.32
CA SER A 98 -34.42 -19.31 -11.56
C SER A 98 -33.13 -19.44 -12.38
N ARG A 99 -33.19 -19.33 -13.72
CA ARG A 99 -32.02 -19.44 -14.63
C ARG A 99 -30.85 -18.53 -14.25
N TYR A 100 -31.14 -17.30 -13.79
CA TYR A 100 -30.12 -16.30 -13.46
C TYR A 100 -29.85 -16.19 -11.97
N GLU A 101 -30.54 -16.96 -11.11
CA GLU A 101 -30.30 -16.91 -9.67
C GLU A 101 -28.88 -17.38 -9.35
N LYS A 102 -28.25 -16.67 -8.43
CA LYS A 102 -26.91 -16.97 -7.93
C LYS A 102 -26.92 -16.77 -6.42
N ASP A 103 -26.48 -17.78 -5.68
CA ASP A 103 -26.49 -17.75 -4.21
C ASP A 103 -25.63 -16.61 -3.62
N TYR A 104 -24.63 -16.15 -4.38
CA TYR A 104 -23.77 -15.04 -3.98
C TYR A 104 -24.38 -13.66 -4.26
N VAL A 105 -25.54 -13.54 -4.93
CA VAL A 105 -26.18 -12.24 -5.17
C VAL A 105 -27.05 -11.86 -3.98
N ILE A 106 -26.77 -10.69 -3.41
CA ILE A 106 -27.34 -10.26 -2.12
C ILE A 106 -28.25 -9.02 -2.24
N GLY A 107 -28.30 -8.39 -3.41
CA GLY A 107 -29.12 -7.20 -3.63
C GLY A 107 -28.91 -6.61 -5.01
N GLY A 108 -29.75 -5.65 -5.39
CA GLY A 108 -29.57 -4.95 -6.66
C GLY A 108 -30.71 -4.02 -7.03
N LYS A 109 -30.60 -3.41 -8.21
CA LYS A 109 -31.61 -2.56 -8.81
C LYS A 109 -31.62 -2.71 -10.33
N THR A 110 -32.79 -3.01 -10.87
CA THR A 110 -33.06 -3.04 -12.31
C THR A 110 -33.50 -1.66 -12.81
N GLY A 111 -33.34 -1.37 -14.09
CA GLY A 111 -33.86 -0.15 -14.72
C GLY A 111 -34.06 -0.34 -16.22
N TYR A 112 -35.06 0.35 -16.76
CA TYR A 112 -35.32 0.38 -18.20
C TYR A 112 -36.04 1.67 -18.59
N THR A 113 -35.53 2.32 -19.63
CA THR A 113 -36.27 3.30 -20.43
C THR A 113 -35.93 3.08 -21.90
N SER A 114 -36.72 3.63 -22.83
CA SER A 114 -36.39 3.57 -24.26
C SER A 114 -35.01 4.17 -24.59
N MET A 115 -34.55 5.15 -23.80
CA MET A 115 -33.27 5.82 -24.01
C MET A 115 -32.11 5.14 -23.28
N ALA A 116 -32.34 4.64 -22.06
CA ALA A 116 -31.31 4.00 -21.24
C ALA A 116 -31.12 2.51 -21.56
N HIS A 117 -32.08 1.87 -22.24
CA HIS A 117 -32.18 0.41 -22.40
C HIS A 117 -32.10 -0.30 -21.03
N SER A 118 -31.78 -1.59 -20.98
CA SER A 118 -31.63 -2.30 -19.71
C SER A 118 -30.41 -1.79 -18.94
N THR A 119 -30.62 -1.49 -17.67
CA THR A 119 -29.56 -1.17 -16.71
C THR A 119 -29.70 -2.09 -15.50
N LEU A 120 -28.58 -2.53 -14.95
CA LEU A 120 -28.58 -3.45 -13.81
C LEU A 120 -27.44 -3.11 -12.86
N VAL A 121 -27.78 -2.84 -11.60
CA VAL A 121 -26.82 -2.79 -10.48
C VAL A 121 -27.01 -4.05 -9.66
N THR A 122 -25.93 -4.78 -9.39
CA THR A 122 -25.97 -6.02 -8.62
C THR A 122 -24.90 -6.01 -7.54
N PHE A 123 -25.32 -6.28 -6.31
CA PHE A 123 -24.44 -6.52 -5.17
C PHE A 123 -24.25 -8.02 -5.02
N ALA A 124 -23.00 -8.45 -4.90
CA ALA A 124 -22.67 -9.84 -4.71
C ALA A 124 -21.56 -10.02 -3.67
N GLU A 125 -21.61 -11.13 -2.93
CA GLU A 125 -20.62 -11.51 -1.94
C GLU A 125 -20.27 -12.98 -2.06
N LYS A 126 -18.97 -13.27 -2.14
CA LYS A 126 -18.45 -14.63 -2.14
C LYS A 126 -17.09 -14.65 -1.47
N ASP A 127 -16.84 -15.64 -0.63
CA ASP A 127 -15.56 -15.85 0.08
C ASP A 127 -15.08 -14.58 0.84
N GLY A 128 -16.01 -13.85 1.46
CA GLY A 128 -15.73 -12.60 2.21
C GLY A 128 -15.38 -11.38 1.36
N MET A 129 -15.41 -11.51 0.01
CA MET A 129 -15.23 -10.42 -0.94
C MET A 129 -16.59 -9.95 -1.45
N GLN A 130 -16.92 -8.69 -1.17
CA GLN A 130 -18.10 -8.02 -1.70
C GLN A 130 -17.73 -7.24 -2.97
N VAL A 131 -18.58 -7.30 -3.99
CA VAL A 131 -18.42 -6.59 -5.26
C VAL A 131 -19.74 -5.96 -5.70
N VAL A 132 -19.63 -4.87 -6.45
CA VAL A 132 -20.75 -4.25 -7.16
C VAL A 132 -20.50 -4.39 -8.66
N SER A 133 -21.47 -4.91 -9.39
CA SER A 133 -21.50 -4.89 -10.86
C SER A 133 -22.52 -3.86 -11.33
N VAL A 134 -22.17 -3.11 -12.37
CA VAL A 134 -23.06 -2.15 -13.02
C VAL A 134 -23.04 -2.38 -14.53
N ILE A 135 -24.19 -2.73 -15.09
CA ILE A 135 -24.44 -2.78 -16.52
C ILE A 135 -25.29 -1.57 -16.90
N MET A 136 -24.84 -0.81 -17.91
CA MET A 136 -25.60 0.29 -18.49
C MET A 136 -25.82 0.06 -19.97
N LYS A 137 -26.97 0.50 -20.48
CA LYS A 137 -27.34 0.41 -21.90
C LYS A 137 -27.21 -1.01 -22.46
N GLY A 138 -27.59 -1.99 -21.65
CA GLY A 138 -27.69 -3.39 -22.06
C GLY A 138 -28.68 -3.53 -23.20
N ASN A 139 -28.17 -3.87 -24.38
CA ASN A 139 -28.98 -4.00 -25.58
C ASN A 139 -29.60 -5.40 -25.65
N SER A 140 -30.54 -5.66 -24.75
CA SER A 140 -31.20 -6.96 -24.68
C SER A 140 -32.19 -7.10 -25.84
N PRO A 141 -32.20 -8.25 -26.52
CA PRO A 141 -33.10 -8.48 -27.62
C PRO A 141 -34.55 -8.51 -27.11
N LYS A 142 -35.51 -8.08 -27.93
CA LYS A 142 -36.95 -8.14 -27.59
C LYS A 142 -37.43 -9.56 -27.28
N GLN A 143 -36.75 -10.56 -27.84
CA GLN A 143 -36.99 -11.98 -27.64
C GLN A 143 -35.61 -12.65 -27.51
N GLY A 144 -35.45 -13.51 -26.51
CA GLY A 144 -34.20 -14.23 -26.27
C GLY A 144 -33.59 -13.90 -24.91
N GLU A 145 -32.27 -14.08 -24.81
CA GLU A 145 -31.54 -13.99 -23.56
C GLU A 145 -31.26 -12.51 -23.19
N PRO A 146 -31.64 -12.05 -21.98
CA PRO A 146 -31.30 -10.71 -21.50
C PRO A 146 -29.79 -10.57 -21.27
N ASN A 147 -29.19 -9.63 -21.98
CA ASN A 147 -27.75 -9.39 -21.95
C ASN A 147 -27.29 -8.86 -20.58
N GLU A 148 -28.12 -8.07 -19.89
CA GLU A 148 -27.77 -7.50 -18.58
C GLU A 148 -27.48 -8.58 -17.53
N TYR A 149 -28.20 -9.71 -17.54
CA TYR A 149 -27.99 -10.79 -16.58
C TYR A 149 -26.83 -11.70 -16.98
N THR A 150 -26.66 -11.98 -18.27
CA THR A 150 -25.52 -12.80 -18.73
C THR A 150 -24.20 -12.07 -18.60
N ASP A 151 -24.15 -10.77 -18.92
CA ASP A 151 -22.95 -9.95 -18.74
C ASP A 151 -22.63 -9.74 -17.27
N THR A 152 -23.64 -9.50 -16.42
CA THR A 152 -23.45 -9.46 -14.97
C THR A 152 -22.86 -10.77 -14.45
N THR A 153 -23.40 -11.90 -14.88
CA THR A 153 -22.86 -13.23 -14.51
C THR A 153 -21.40 -13.36 -14.91
N ARG A 154 -21.04 -13.01 -16.16
CA ARG A 154 -19.65 -13.09 -16.66
C ARG A 154 -18.69 -12.20 -15.86
N ILE A 155 -19.09 -10.97 -15.54
CA ILE A 155 -18.25 -10.03 -14.79
C ILE A 155 -18.08 -10.49 -13.34
N LEU A 156 -19.14 -10.97 -12.69
CA LEU A 156 -19.09 -11.48 -11.33
C LEU A 156 -18.27 -12.77 -11.25
N ASP A 157 -18.49 -13.72 -12.15
CA ASP A 157 -17.71 -14.95 -12.23
C ASP A 157 -16.23 -14.63 -12.49
N PHE A 158 -15.92 -13.71 -13.42
CA PHE A 158 -14.56 -13.24 -13.63
C PHE A 158 -13.95 -12.62 -12.36
N ALA A 159 -14.68 -11.76 -11.66
CA ALA A 159 -14.19 -11.12 -10.42
C ALA A 159 -13.87 -12.18 -9.35
N PHE A 160 -14.80 -13.08 -9.06
CA PHE A 160 -14.63 -14.10 -8.03
C PHE A 160 -13.67 -15.22 -8.42
N GLU A 161 -13.50 -15.52 -9.71
CA GLU A 161 -12.52 -16.51 -10.18
C GLU A 161 -11.11 -15.96 -10.18
N LYS A 162 -10.93 -14.70 -10.60
CA LYS A 162 -9.60 -14.13 -10.85
C LYS A 162 -9.04 -13.32 -9.70
N PHE A 163 -9.86 -12.85 -8.77
CA PHE A 163 -9.42 -11.99 -7.68
C PHE A 163 -9.76 -12.55 -6.31
N SER A 164 -9.00 -12.12 -5.30
CA SER A 164 -9.24 -12.39 -3.90
C SER A 164 -9.02 -11.15 -3.05
N LYS A 165 -9.82 -11.01 -2.00
CA LYS A 165 -9.67 -9.98 -0.98
C LYS A 165 -8.60 -10.40 0.02
N HIS A 166 -7.69 -9.48 0.32
CA HIS A 166 -6.77 -9.56 1.44
C HIS A 166 -7.16 -8.50 2.45
N GLU A 167 -7.39 -8.89 3.70
CA GLU A 167 -7.64 -7.94 4.77
C GLU A 167 -6.35 -7.21 5.14
N VAL A 168 -6.50 -5.95 5.49
CA VAL A 168 -5.39 -5.04 5.75
C VAL A 168 -5.66 -4.31 7.04
N ASN A 169 -5.04 -4.76 8.14
CA ASN A 169 -5.10 -4.08 9.43
C ASN A 169 -3.69 -3.59 9.85
N GLY A 170 -3.65 -2.78 10.90
CA GLY A 170 -2.39 -2.22 11.44
C GLY A 170 -1.52 -3.24 12.17
N GLU A 171 -2.10 -4.33 12.64
CA GLU A 171 -1.42 -5.30 13.52
C GLU A 171 -0.85 -6.51 12.77
N ASN A 172 -1.42 -6.88 11.62
CA ASN A 172 -1.26 -8.25 11.09
C ASN A 172 -1.14 -8.32 9.56
N SER A 173 -0.87 -7.20 8.88
CA SER A 173 -0.64 -7.24 7.43
C SER A 173 0.81 -6.94 7.08
N ASP A 174 1.42 -7.89 6.38
CA ASP A 174 2.72 -7.84 5.70
C ASP A 174 3.01 -6.52 4.93
N VAL A 175 1.96 -5.79 4.54
CA VAL A 175 2.07 -4.51 3.81
C VAL A 175 2.11 -3.30 4.74
N ASN A 176 1.63 -3.46 5.97
CA ASN A 176 1.58 -2.43 7.00
C ASN A 176 2.45 -2.75 8.20
N GLU A 177 3.42 -3.67 8.09
CA GLU A 177 4.30 -4.09 9.19
C GLU A 177 4.94 -2.92 9.96
N ASN A 178 5.10 -1.74 9.33
CA ASN A 178 5.67 -0.54 9.95
C ASN A 178 4.65 0.59 10.21
N LEU A 179 3.40 0.43 9.80
CA LEU A 179 2.37 1.45 9.95
C LEU A 179 1.84 1.42 11.38
N PHE A 180 1.99 2.52 12.11
CA PHE A 180 1.64 2.65 13.54
C PHE A 180 2.49 1.83 14.52
N ASN A 181 3.40 0.99 14.03
CA ASN A 181 4.40 0.28 14.84
C ASN A 181 5.62 1.14 15.20
N THR A 182 5.52 2.46 15.05
CA THR A 182 6.51 3.41 15.63
C THR A 182 6.17 3.77 17.06
N PHE A 183 5.65 2.80 17.80
CA PHE A 183 5.84 2.84 19.22
C PHE A 183 6.87 1.77 19.56
N ASP A 184 7.98 2.24 20.12
CA ASP A 184 8.95 1.44 20.86
C ASP A 184 8.24 0.32 21.64
N SER A 185 8.91 -0.81 21.93
CA SER A 185 8.35 -1.96 22.68
C SER A 185 7.70 -1.63 24.05
N TYR A 186 7.76 -0.37 24.43
CA TYR A 186 7.15 0.30 25.57
C TYR A 186 5.68 0.72 25.38
N PHE A 187 5.04 0.55 24.23
CA PHE A 187 3.62 0.89 24.05
C PHE A 187 2.81 -0.29 23.52
N ASN A 188 1.57 -0.38 24.00
CA ASN A 188 0.63 -1.40 23.57
C ASN A 188 -0.02 -1.01 22.22
N ALA A 189 0.22 -1.81 21.17
CA ALA A 189 -0.37 -1.62 19.85
C ALA A 189 -1.91 -1.66 19.88
N GLU A 190 -2.52 -2.48 20.74
CA GLU A 190 -3.98 -2.58 20.90
C GLU A 190 -4.61 -1.30 21.48
N GLN A 191 -3.79 -0.45 22.12
CA GLN A 191 -4.21 0.83 22.70
C GLN A 191 -3.75 2.04 21.87
N SER A 192 -3.25 1.80 20.65
CA SER A 192 -2.88 2.88 19.75
C SER A 192 -4.11 3.77 19.48
N PRO A 193 -3.99 5.10 19.65
CA PRO A 193 -5.02 6.02 19.20
C PRO A 193 -5.07 6.10 17.66
N LEU A 194 -4.07 5.56 16.96
CA LEU A 194 -4.03 5.48 15.51
C LEU A 194 -4.37 4.08 15.03
N ARG A 195 -5.32 3.99 14.11
CA ARG A 195 -5.71 2.73 13.46
C ARG A 195 -6.17 2.98 12.03
N LEU A 196 -6.30 1.90 11.26
CA LEU A 196 -7.02 1.97 9.99
C LEU A 196 -8.54 1.90 10.24
N SER A 197 -9.31 2.40 9.28
CA SER A 197 -10.76 2.24 9.27
C SER A 197 -11.15 0.76 9.27
N ALA A 198 -12.34 0.46 9.80
CA ALA A 198 -12.88 -0.90 9.75
C ALA A 198 -13.05 -1.35 8.28
N GLU A 199 -12.87 -2.64 8.02
CA GLU A 199 -13.02 -3.26 6.68
C GLU A 199 -11.99 -2.81 5.61
N SER A 200 -10.80 -2.44 6.05
CA SER A 200 -9.66 -2.15 5.20
C SER A 200 -9.21 -3.40 4.42
N ALA A 201 -9.22 -3.34 3.10
CA ALA A 201 -8.83 -4.48 2.27
C ALA A 201 -8.17 -4.10 0.95
N VAL A 202 -7.45 -5.06 0.38
CA VAL A 202 -6.78 -5.00 -0.91
C VAL A 202 -7.24 -6.17 -1.76
N VAL A 203 -7.73 -5.89 -2.97
CA VAL A 203 -8.21 -6.90 -3.92
C VAL A 203 -7.13 -7.13 -4.97
N LEU A 204 -6.58 -8.35 -5.04
CA LEU A 204 -5.49 -8.71 -5.94
C LEU A 204 -5.87 -9.90 -6.82
N PRO A 205 -5.19 -10.10 -7.97
CA PRO A 205 -5.32 -11.34 -8.71
C PRO A 205 -4.96 -12.55 -7.82
N LYS A 206 -5.72 -13.63 -7.91
CA LYS A 206 -5.46 -14.84 -7.14
C LYS A 206 -4.03 -15.33 -7.35
N GLY A 207 -3.38 -15.72 -6.26
CA GLY A 207 -1.98 -16.15 -6.25
C GLY A 207 -0.97 -14.99 -6.12
N VAL A 208 -1.39 -13.74 -6.22
CA VAL A 208 -0.54 -12.58 -5.92
C VAL A 208 -0.56 -12.31 -4.42
N GLY A 209 0.57 -12.54 -3.76
CA GLY A 209 0.70 -12.22 -2.34
C GLY A 209 0.62 -10.72 -2.07
N ILE A 210 0.03 -10.36 -0.92
CA ILE A 210 -0.25 -8.98 -0.53
C ILE A 210 0.99 -8.08 -0.53
N LYS A 211 2.19 -8.62 -0.23
CA LYS A 211 3.51 -7.93 -0.31
C LYS A 211 3.83 -7.30 -1.67
N LYS A 212 3.13 -7.70 -2.74
CA LYS A 212 3.31 -7.12 -4.07
C LYS A 212 2.57 -5.79 -4.23
N ALA A 213 1.58 -5.51 -3.39
CA ALA A 213 0.94 -4.21 -3.34
C ALA A 213 1.89 -3.17 -2.73
N LYS A 214 2.05 -2.04 -3.40
CA LYS A 214 2.82 -0.89 -2.92
C LYS A 214 1.91 0.02 -2.11
N GLN A 215 2.32 0.29 -0.88
CA GLN A 215 1.64 1.21 0.02
C GLN A 215 2.07 2.65 -0.25
N GLN A 216 1.12 3.58 -0.21
CA GLN A 216 1.35 5.02 -0.18
C GLN A 216 0.50 5.65 0.91
N ILE A 217 1.13 6.36 1.84
CA ILE A 217 0.46 7.05 2.94
C ILE A 217 0.38 8.55 2.61
N LYS A 218 -0.78 9.15 2.85
CA LYS A 218 -0.97 10.60 2.79
C LYS A 218 -1.70 11.07 4.04
N TYR A 219 -1.09 11.97 4.80
CA TYR A 219 -1.75 12.67 5.91
C TYR A 219 -2.43 13.94 5.41
N ASP A 220 -3.48 14.35 6.11
CA ASP A 220 -4.16 15.61 5.86
C ASP A 220 -3.76 16.63 6.93
N ASP A 221 -2.99 17.63 6.51
CA ASP A 221 -2.42 18.66 7.39
C ASP A 221 -3.48 19.68 7.87
N SER A 222 -4.71 19.63 7.32
CA SER A 222 -5.77 20.59 7.61
C SER A 222 -6.80 20.10 8.63
N VAL A 223 -6.64 18.89 9.15
CA VAL A 223 -7.62 18.25 10.02
C VAL A 223 -7.65 18.93 11.39
N LYS A 224 -8.82 19.48 11.73
CA LYS A 224 -9.11 19.95 13.10
C LYS A 224 -9.64 18.77 13.91
N ILE A 225 -8.84 18.33 14.87
CA ILE A 225 -9.16 17.21 15.75
C ILE A 225 -10.37 17.56 16.63
N GLN A 226 -11.37 16.70 16.60
CA GLN A 226 -12.56 16.72 17.44
C GLN A 226 -12.49 15.58 18.46
N ASP A 227 -13.36 15.62 19.47
CA ASP A 227 -13.48 14.54 20.44
C ASP A 227 -13.97 13.25 19.74
N GLY A 228 -13.28 12.13 19.97
CA GLY A 228 -13.55 10.84 19.36
C GLY A 228 -12.74 10.58 18.09
N GLU A 229 -13.37 9.96 17.09
CA GLU A 229 -12.69 9.47 15.89
C GLU A 229 -12.52 10.56 14.83
N ASN A 230 -11.29 10.69 14.33
CA ASN A 230 -10.91 11.68 13.33
C ASN A 230 -10.21 11.00 12.17
N VAL A 231 -10.65 11.25 10.94
CA VAL A 231 -9.89 10.85 9.75
C VAL A 231 -8.74 11.85 9.57
N ILE A 232 -7.50 11.39 9.72
CA ILE A 232 -6.29 12.23 9.65
C ILE A 232 -5.42 11.95 8.41
N GLY A 233 -5.85 11.02 7.56
CA GLY A 233 -5.11 10.64 6.38
C GLY A 233 -5.70 9.42 5.70
N THR A 234 -5.02 8.96 4.66
CA THR A 234 -5.43 7.82 3.84
C THR A 234 -4.20 6.99 3.48
N VAL A 235 -4.38 5.67 3.47
CA VAL A 235 -3.44 4.71 2.88
C VAL A 235 -4.01 4.20 1.56
N LYS A 236 -3.23 4.30 0.50
CA LYS A 236 -3.55 3.77 -0.83
C LYS A 236 -2.64 2.59 -1.15
N TYR A 237 -3.21 1.56 -1.74
CA TYR A 237 -2.48 0.38 -2.18
C TYR A 237 -2.53 0.29 -3.71
N THR A 238 -1.37 0.09 -4.33
CA THR A 238 -1.27 -0.04 -5.79
C THR A 238 -0.56 -1.32 -6.21
N TYR A 239 -1.03 -1.95 -7.28
CA TYR A 239 -0.38 -3.09 -7.92
C TYR A 239 -0.38 -2.87 -9.42
N ASP A 240 0.77 -3.05 -10.07
CA ASP A 240 0.97 -2.78 -11.50
C ASP A 240 0.48 -1.38 -11.95
N GLY A 241 0.74 -0.37 -11.11
CA GLY A 241 0.32 1.02 -11.35
C GLY A 241 -1.17 1.30 -11.15
N ARG A 242 -1.97 0.32 -10.73
CA ARG A 242 -3.42 0.45 -10.50
C ARG A 242 -3.75 0.44 -9.02
N MET A 243 -4.78 1.20 -8.63
CA MET A 243 -5.31 1.16 -7.26
C MET A 243 -6.03 -0.16 -7.01
N VAL A 244 -5.66 -0.84 -5.92
CA VAL A 244 -6.22 -2.15 -5.53
C VAL A 244 -6.86 -2.15 -4.14
N GLY A 245 -6.76 -1.03 -3.44
CA GLY A 245 -7.37 -0.81 -2.14
C GLY A 245 -7.06 0.58 -1.62
N SER A 246 -7.88 1.07 -0.71
CA SER A 246 -7.66 2.31 0.02
C SER A 246 -8.34 2.22 1.37
N THR A 247 -7.81 2.90 2.37
CA THR A 247 -8.44 3.02 3.68
C THR A 247 -8.03 4.31 4.38
N ASP A 248 -8.86 4.76 5.30
CA ASP A 248 -8.62 5.94 6.11
C ASP A 248 -7.77 5.62 7.34
N ILE A 249 -6.95 6.59 7.73
CA ILE A 249 -6.21 6.60 8.98
C ILE A 249 -7.06 7.34 10.00
N ILE A 250 -7.47 6.61 11.04
CA ILE A 250 -8.30 7.12 12.11
C ILE A 250 -7.41 7.43 13.32
N TYR A 251 -7.53 8.65 13.84
CA TYR A 251 -7.05 9.07 15.14
C TYR A 251 -8.23 9.18 16.11
N ASP A 252 -8.22 8.36 17.15
CA ASP A 252 -9.19 8.41 18.24
C ASP A 252 -8.62 9.24 19.40
N SER A 253 -9.10 10.48 19.54
CA SER A 253 -8.65 11.41 20.57
C SER A 253 -9.10 11.02 21.98
N SER A 254 -10.08 10.11 22.10
CA SER A 254 -10.52 9.57 23.39
C SER A 254 -9.55 8.52 23.95
N LYS A 255 -8.68 7.96 23.10
CA LYS A 255 -7.65 7.01 23.50
C LYS A 255 -6.36 7.74 23.82
N SER A 256 -5.86 7.57 25.03
CA SER A 256 -4.48 7.92 25.38
C SER A 256 -3.57 6.73 25.11
N ALA A 257 -2.43 6.96 24.45
CA ALA A 257 -1.37 5.95 24.39
C ALA A 257 -0.95 5.59 25.82
N SER A 258 -1.35 4.43 26.31
CA SER A 258 -0.96 3.96 27.63
C SER A 258 0.41 3.27 27.51
N HIS A 259 1.36 3.71 28.34
CA HIS A 259 2.69 3.13 28.35
C HIS A 259 2.67 1.76 29.04
N LEU A 260 3.34 0.79 28.41
CA LEU A 260 3.55 -0.61 28.80
C LEU A 260 2.25 -1.40 29.00
N ASP A 261 2.17 -2.57 28.35
CA ASP A 261 1.20 -3.59 28.75
C ASP A 261 1.49 -4.08 30.19
N GLU A 262 0.51 -4.71 30.83
CA GLU A 262 0.62 -5.12 32.24
C GLU A 262 1.76 -6.10 32.49
N ALA A 263 2.06 -6.97 31.52
CA ALA A 263 3.17 -7.92 31.57
C ALA A 263 4.53 -7.20 31.57
N SER A 264 4.70 -6.19 30.70
CA SER A 264 5.91 -5.40 30.60
C SER A 264 6.08 -4.48 31.81
N ARG A 265 4.99 -3.96 32.38
CA ARG A 265 5.02 -3.24 33.67
C ARG A 265 5.52 -4.16 34.78
N GLN A 266 5.02 -5.38 34.87
CA GLN A 266 5.46 -6.35 35.89
C GLN A 266 6.94 -6.70 35.76
N ILE A 267 7.46 -6.87 34.54
CA ILE A 267 8.89 -7.14 34.30
C ILE A 267 9.73 -5.93 34.72
N VAL A 268 9.38 -4.72 34.26
CA VAL A 268 10.10 -3.49 34.60
C VAL A 268 10.05 -3.21 36.11
N ASP A 269 8.90 -3.40 36.75
CA ASP A 269 8.75 -3.24 38.19
C ASP A 269 9.55 -4.29 38.97
N SER A 270 9.62 -5.52 38.47
CA SER A 270 10.45 -6.58 39.06
C SER A 270 11.95 -6.25 38.98
N GLU A 271 12.43 -5.72 37.84
CA GLU A 271 13.81 -5.28 37.66
C GLU A 271 14.13 -4.05 38.53
N ILE A 272 13.23 -3.05 38.58
CA ILE A 272 13.39 -1.88 39.46
C ILE A 272 13.44 -2.31 40.93
N LYS A 273 12.64 -3.30 41.33
CA LYS A 273 12.63 -3.85 42.69
C LYS A 273 13.93 -4.57 43.00
N GLN A 274 14.49 -5.33 42.05
CA GLN A 274 15.81 -5.96 42.19
C GLN A 274 16.97 -4.94 42.24
N ILE A 275 16.88 -3.84 41.50
CA ILE A 275 17.87 -2.76 41.54
C ILE A 275 17.82 -2.01 42.88
N LYS A 276 16.61 -1.77 43.43
CA LYS A 276 16.41 -1.10 44.72
C LYS A 276 16.88 -1.92 45.92
N THR A 277 16.76 -3.25 45.87
CA THR A 277 17.21 -4.14 46.95
C THR A 277 18.74 -4.33 46.97
N ASN A 278 19.43 -4.02 45.86
CA ASN A 278 20.87 -4.13 45.77
C ASN A 278 21.56 -2.86 46.32
N LYS A 279 22.08 -2.93 47.56
CA LYS A 279 22.64 -1.79 48.33
C LYS A 279 23.76 -1.00 47.63
N LYS A 280 24.39 -1.52 46.57
CA LYS A 280 25.39 -0.79 45.75
C LYS A 280 24.79 0.18 44.72
N HIS A 281 23.49 0.12 44.40
CA HIS A 281 22.86 0.97 43.37
C HIS A 281 21.91 2.04 43.93
N ALA A 282 21.53 1.96 45.20
CA ALA A 282 20.72 2.99 45.87
C ALA A 282 21.39 4.38 45.90
N VAL A 283 22.72 4.43 45.89
CA VAL A 283 23.53 5.68 45.89
C VAL A 283 23.56 6.34 44.50
N ILE A 284 23.34 5.59 43.42
CA ILE A 284 23.30 6.12 42.05
C ILE A 284 21.91 6.69 41.74
N LEU A 285 20.85 6.07 42.25
CA LEU A 285 19.47 6.52 42.08
C LEU A 285 19.17 7.87 42.77
N THR A 286 19.79 8.15 43.93
CA THR A 286 19.68 9.47 44.59
C THR A 286 20.43 10.58 43.86
N LYS A 287 21.41 10.25 42.99
CA LYS A 287 22.10 11.23 42.13
C LYS A 287 21.37 11.47 40.78
N LEU A 288 20.57 10.51 40.31
CA LEU A 288 19.81 10.62 39.06
C LEU A 288 18.51 11.43 39.17
N SER A 289 17.94 11.58 40.38
CA SER A 289 16.75 12.42 40.59
C SER A 289 17.00 13.91 40.29
N GLY A 290 18.25 14.38 40.44
CA GLY A 290 18.67 15.74 40.07
C GLY A 290 18.85 15.98 38.57
N ILE A 291 18.77 14.94 37.72
CA ILE A 291 19.05 15.03 36.27
C ILE A 291 17.76 15.19 35.44
N LYS A 292 16.58 14.94 36.03
CA LYS A 292 15.28 15.02 35.32
C LYS A 292 14.99 16.39 34.69
N TYR A 293 15.45 17.49 35.29
CA TYR A 293 15.19 18.84 34.79
C TYR A 293 16.19 19.33 33.71
N SER A 294 17.33 18.64 33.52
CA SER A 294 18.35 19.05 32.55
C SER A 294 18.15 18.40 31.17
N PHE A 295 17.63 17.18 31.12
CA PHE A 295 17.45 16.45 29.85
C PHE A 295 16.30 16.99 28.98
N TYR A 296 15.23 17.49 29.59
CA TYR A 296 14.07 18.01 28.85
C TYR A 296 14.40 19.25 28.00
N ASN A 297 15.31 20.11 28.49
CA ASN A 297 15.76 21.30 27.77
C ASN A 297 16.85 21.01 26.72
N MET A 298 17.56 19.88 26.85
CA MET A 298 18.61 19.51 25.89
C MET A 298 18.01 18.86 24.63
N VAL A 299 16.94 18.08 24.76
CA VAL A 299 16.33 17.37 23.63
C VAL A 299 15.50 18.32 22.72
N SER A 300 14.93 19.40 23.27
CA SER A 300 14.22 20.40 22.44
C SER A 300 15.16 21.26 21.58
N PHE A 301 16.41 21.46 22.00
CA PHE A 301 17.38 22.31 21.31
C PHE A 301 18.01 21.65 20.06
N PHE A 302 18.02 20.31 19.98
CA PHE A 302 18.76 19.57 18.93
C PHE A 302 17.89 18.85 17.89
N LYS A 303 16.56 18.98 17.95
CA LYS A 303 15.63 18.24 17.07
C LYS A 303 15.95 18.42 15.57
N ASP A 304 16.45 19.60 15.17
CA ASP A 304 16.76 19.92 13.77
C ASP A 304 18.25 19.82 13.39
N ARG A 305 19.15 19.46 14.33
CA ARG A 305 20.61 19.46 14.10
C ARG A 305 21.33 18.19 14.51
N VAL A 306 20.60 17.09 14.72
CA VAL A 306 21.15 15.77 15.08
C VAL A 306 22.27 15.32 14.13
N ILE A 307 22.10 15.55 12.82
CA ILE A 307 23.10 15.18 11.80
C ILE A 307 24.40 15.99 11.96
N LEU A 308 24.32 17.28 12.29
CA LEU A 308 25.50 18.14 12.49
C LEU A 308 26.31 17.75 13.73
N VAL A 309 25.64 17.33 14.80
CA VAL A 309 26.30 16.87 16.04
C VAL A 309 27.01 15.54 15.81
N ILE A 310 26.39 14.62 15.07
CA ILE A 310 27.01 13.34 14.70
C ILE A 310 28.25 13.58 13.81
N VAL A 311 28.15 14.47 12.82
CA VAL A 311 29.28 14.82 11.94
C VAL A 311 30.42 15.48 12.72
N ALA A 312 30.13 16.41 13.63
CA ALA A 312 31.13 17.04 14.49
C ALA A 312 31.83 16.03 15.42
N GLY A 313 31.06 15.07 15.97
CA GLY A 313 31.59 13.98 16.79
C GLY A 313 32.54 13.05 16.02
N LEU A 314 32.20 12.71 14.77
CA LEU A 314 33.05 11.90 13.90
C LEU A 314 34.34 12.62 13.52
N ILE A 315 34.29 13.93 13.26
CA ILE A 315 35.48 14.76 12.99
C ILE A 315 36.40 14.80 14.22
N LEU A 316 35.83 14.97 15.41
CA LEU A 316 36.60 15.00 16.66
C LEU A 316 37.27 13.64 16.95
N LEU A 317 36.56 12.53 16.71
CA LEU A 317 37.11 11.17 16.82
C LEU A 317 38.30 10.98 15.87
N LEU A 318 38.18 11.47 14.63
CA LEU A 318 39.22 11.36 13.60
C LEU A 318 40.47 12.18 13.98
N ILE A 319 40.29 13.37 14.56
CA ILE A 319 41.39 14.19 15.11
C ILE A 319 42.07 13.47 16.27
N VAL A 320 41.31 12.88 17.20
CA VAL A 320 41.87 12.10 18.32
C VAL A 320 42.68 10.91 17.82
N LEU A 321 42.17 10.17 16.84
CA LEU A 321 42.88 9.04 16.23
C LEU A 321 44.18 9.47 15.54
N LEU A 322 44.17 10.61 14.83
CA LEU A 322 45.38 11.19 14.23
C LEU A 322 46.42 11.59 15.30
N VAL A 323 45.99 12.21 16.40
CA VAL A 323 46.89 12.60 17.50
C VAL A 323 47.47 11.38 18.20
N VAL A 324 46.65 10.35 18.46
CA VAL A 324 47.11 9.08 19.06
C VAL A 324 48.10 8.37 18.13
N ASN A 325 47.80 8.30 16.83
CA ASN A 325 48.71 7.71 15.84
C ASN A 325 50.03 8.48 15.75
N TYR A 326 49.99 9.82 15.74
CA TYR A 326 51.17 10.66 15.76
C TYR A 326 52.03 10.44 17.03
N ARG A 327 51.40 10.39 18.22
CA ARG A 327 52.08 10.08 19.49
C ARG A 327 52.69 8.69 19.48
N MET A 328 51.97 7.68 18.98
CA MET A 328 52.47 6.31 18.91
C MET A 328 53.65 6.19 17.93
N ASN A 329 53.59 6.86 16.79
CA ASN A 329 54.68 6.86 15.81
C ASN A 329 55.93 7.59 16.35
N SER A 330 55.74 8.69 17.09
CA SER A 330 56.82 9.39 17.80
C SER A 330 57.46 8.50 18.89
N ARG A 331 56.65 7.72 19.61
CA ARG A 331 57.14 6.72 20.60
C ARG A 331 57.87 5.55 19.92
N ARG A 332 57.43 5.09 18.75
CA ARG A 332 58.13 4.06 17.95
C ARG A 332 59.52 4.55 17.48
N LYS A 333 59.65 5.81 17.04
CA LYS A 333 60.94 6.42 16.69
C LYS A 333 61.87 6.64 17.91
N ARG A 334 61.33 6.88 19.11
CA ARG A 334 62.14 6.93 20.35
C ARG A 334 62.62 5.56 20.82
N ARG A 335 61.82 4.50 20.65
CA ARG A 335 62.21 3.12 21.04
C ARG A 335 63.22 2.48 20.07
N SER A 336 63.26 2.85 18.79
CA SER A 336 64.31 2.35 17.88
C SER A 336 65.69 2.93 18.18
N ARG A 337 65.78 4.19 18.65
CA ARG A 337 67.06 4.83 19.06
C ARG A 337 67.65 4.29 20.36
N ILE A 338 66.83 3.68 21.22
CA ILE A 338 67.29 3.09 22.49
C ILE A 338 67.76 1.64 22.30
N ARG A 339 67.22 0.90 21.31
CA ARG A 339 67.72 -0.44 20.96
C ARG A 339 69.04 -0.42 20.17
N THR A 340 69.29 0.61 19.37
CA THR A 340 70.60 0.79 18.70
C THR A 340 71.72 1.32 19.60
N ARG A 341 71.47 1.74 20.84
CA ARG A 341 72.56 2.09 21.79
C ARG A 341 73.01 0.96 22.70
N ARG A 342 72.21 -0.10 22.87
CA ARG A 342 72.61 -1.28 23.66
C ARG A 342 73.19 -2.44 22.84
N SER A 343 73.07 -2.40 21.51
CA SER A 343 73.65 -3.43 20.62
C SER A 343 75.07 -3.09 20.11
N TYR A 344 75.56 -1.86 20.26
CA TYR A 344 76.92 -1.47 19.81
C TYR A 344 77.96 -1.41 20.93
N GLY A 345 77.56 -1.54 22.20
CA GLY A 345 78.48 -1.57 23.35
C GLY A 345 78.96 -2.98 23.76
N ALA A 346 78.28 -4.04 23.29
CA ALA A 346 78.58 -5.42 23.69
C ALA A 346 79.14 -6.30 22.54
N MET A 347 79.42 -5.70 21.38
CA MET A 347 79.82 -6.44 20.17
C MET A 347 81.14 -5.92 19.58
N SER A 348 82.08 -5.50 20.45
CA SER A 348 83.39 -4.95 20.07
C SER A 348 84.59 -5.76 20.57
N LEU A 349 84.41 -6.93 21.18
CA LEU A 349 85.54 -7.68 21.74
C LEU A 349 85.64 -9.16 21.36
N ASN A 350 84.75 -9.70 20.52
CA ASN A 350 84.85 -11.08 20.06
C ASN A 350 84.53 -11.20 18.57
N SER A 351 85.49 -10.86 17.70
CA SER A 351 85.66 -11.46 16.36
C SER A 351 86.79 -10.77 15.57
N ARG A 352 88.02 -10.92 16.05
CA ARG A 352 89.21 -10.82 15.19
C ARG A 352 90.11 -12.03 15.42
N LYS A 353 89.62 -13.20 15.02
CA LYS A 353 90.45 -14.39 14.77
C LYS A 353 89.83 -15.21 13.64
N SER A 354 90.70 -15.78 12.80
CA SER A 354 90.48 -16.58 11.57
C SER A 354 90.11 -15.76 10.33
N PHE A 355 91.04 -15.35 9.46
CA PHE A 355 91.94 -16.10 8.54
C PHE A 355 91.21 -16.93 7.46
N SER A 356 91.32 -16.42 6.23
CA SER A 356 91.64 -17.10 4.95
C SER A 356 91.02 -18.45 4.58
N ALA A 357 90.29 -18.45 3.46
CA ALA A 357 90.45 -19.37 2.31
C ALA A 357 89.42 -18.94 1.24
N SER A 358 89.84 -18.45 0.06
CA SER A 358 89.94 -19.21 -1.20
C SER A 358 88.59 -19.79 -1.69
N LYS A 359 88.14 -19.76 -2.96
CA LYS A 359 88.52 -19.12 -4.23
C LYS A 359 87.43 -19.60 -5.24
N ARG A 360 86.98 -18.71 -6.13
CA ARG A 360 86.57 -18.93 -7.54
C ARG A 360 85.17 -19.49 -7.96
N LYS A 361 84.69 -18.79 -9.02
CA LYS A 361 83.71 -19.11 -10.11
C LYS A 361 82.23 -19.11 -9.71
N GLY A 362 81.26 -18.56 -10.45
CA GLY A 362 81.17 -17.88 -11.77
C GLY A 362 79.67 -17.56 -12.01
N ARG A 363 79.26 -16.34 -12.40
CA ARG A 363 78.96 -15.82 -13.76
C ARG A 363 77.45 -15.85 -14.13
N ARG A 364 76.94 -14.66 -14.56
CA ARG A 364 75.67 -14.32 -15.29
C ARG A 364 74.38 -14.22 -14.44
N ARG A 365 73.43 -13.28 -14.66
CA ARG A 365 73.17 -12.27 -15.72
C ARG A 365 72.20 -11.17 -15.20
N ARG A 366 72.35 -9.94 -15.72
CA ARG A 366 71.42 -8.78 -15.70
C ARG A 366 70.16 -9.12 -16.54
N GLY A 367 68.95 -8.57 -16.40
CA GLY A 367 68.46 -7.22 -16.06
C GLY A 367 67.44 -6.85 -17.17
N ALA A 368 66.25 -6.35 -16.83
CA ALA A 368 65.23 -5.97 -17.83
C ALA A 368 64.47 -4.70 -17.39
N ASP A 369 64.62 -3.67 -18.25
CA ASP A 369 63.89 -2.41 -18.35
C ASP A 369 62.78 -2.58 -19.41
N PHE A 370 61.52 -2.21 -19.15
CA PHE A 370 60.82 -0.95 -19.47
C PHE A 370 60.20 -0.82 -20.89
N THR A 371 58.98 -0.24 -20.90
CA THR A 371 58.23 0.44 -22.00
C THR A 371 57.67 -0.39 -23.17
N SER A 372 56.72 0.07 -23.98
CA SER A 372 55.41 0.73 -23.81
C SER A 372 54.83 0.87 -25.23
N SER A 373 53.54 0.54 -25.40
CA SER A 373 52.57 1.10 -26.36
C SER A 373 52.75 1.05 -27.91
N ARG A 374 51.57 0.93 -28.54
CA ARG A 374 51.09 1.54 -29.81
C ARG A 374 51.15 0.76 -31.14
N ARG A 375 49.92 0.34 -31.53
CA ARG A 375 49.15 0.65 -32.77
C ARG A 375 49.56 0.10 -34.15
N THR A 376 48.53 -0.52 -34.74
CA THR A 376 47.96 -0.43 -36.11
C THR A 376 48.65 -1.11 -37.30
N SER A 377 47.87 -1.96 -37.99
CA SER A 377 47.46 -1.89 -39.42
C SER A 377 47.12 -3.32 -39.90
N ARG A 378 45.93 -3.65 -40.42
CA ARG A 378 45.19 -3.33 -41.68
C ARG A 378 45.38 -4.41 -42.77
N SER A 379 44.26 -4.77 -43.41
CA SER A 379 44.08 -5.36 -44.75
C SER A 379 44.50 -6.84 -44.94
N SER A 380 43.89 -7.68 -45.80
CA SER A 380 43.01 -7.50 -46.97
C SER A 380 42.38 -8.85 -47.40
N MET A 381 41.18 -8.78 -48.03
CA MET A 381 40.67 -9.50 -49.25
C MET A 381 40.85 -11.04 -49.35
N SER A 382 40.02 -11.87 -50.01
CA SER A 382 38.83 -11.87 -50.88
C SER A 382 38.33 -13.36 -50.83
N ASP A 383 37.18 -13.85 -51.29
CA ASP A 383 36.52 -13.65 -52.58
C ASP A 383 35.17 -14.39 -52.65
N SER A 384 34.29 -13.91 -53.55
CA SER A 384 33.20 -14.56 -54.33
C SER A 384 32.29 -15.62 -53.68
N GLY A 385 30.95 -15.52 -53.64
CA GLY A 385 29.97 -15.24 -54.72
C GLY A 385 29.11 -16.52 -54.89
N SER A 386 27.78 -16.58 -54.87
CA SER A 386 26.76 -15.93 -55.71
C SER A 386 25.38 -16.40 -55.21
N SER A 387 24.47 -15.50 -54.83
CA SER A 387 23.28 -15.04 -55.58
C SER A 387 22.17 -16.07 -55.87
N LEU A 388 20.99 -15.84 -55.28
CA LEU A 388 19.70 -15.89 -56.00
C LEU A 388 18.67 -15.01 -55.27
N SER A 389 18.12 -14.08 -56.03
CA SER A 389 17.13 -13.06 -55.67
C SER A 389 15.83 -13.41 -56.38
N THR A 390 14.70 -13.38 -55.65
CA THR A 390 13.40 -13.12 -56.28
C THR A 390 12.43 -12.38 -55.35
N ARG A 391 12.11 -11.16 -55.80
CA ARG A 391 10.79 -10.49 -55.85
C ARG A 391 10.03 -10.17 -54.56
N LYS A 392 10.11 -8.87 -54.22
CA LYS A 392 9.06 -8.08 -53.56
C LYS A 392 7.76 -8.09 -54.39
N MET A 393 6.65 -8.46 -53.75
CA MET A 393 5.29 -8.10 -54.16
C MET A 393 4.64 -7.30 -53.03
N LYS A 394 4.33 -6.04 -53.32
CA LYS A 394 3.44 -5.18 -52.52
C LYS A 394 2.02 -5.79 -52.54
N LYS A 395 1.43 -6.03 -51.37
CA LYS A 395 -0.03 -6.08 -51.21
C LYS A 395 -0.46 -5.05 -50.18
N ASN A 396 -1.19 -4.06 -50.67
CA ASN A 396 -1.97 -3.10 -49.90
C ASN A 396 -2.89 -3.85 -48.94
N ARG A 397 -2.73 -3.64 -47.63
CA ARG A 397 -3.73 -4.02 -46.64
C ARG A 397 -4.23 -2.74 -45.98
N LYS A 398 -5.51 -2.43 -46.26
CA LYS A 398 -6.28 -1.35 -45.65
C LYS A 398 -6.12 -1.41 -44.13
N LYS A 399 -5.81 -0.28 -43.52
CA LYS A 399 -5.88 -0.08 -42.07
C LYS A 399 -7.36 -0.07 -41.66
N THR A 400 -7.84 -1.15 -41.07
CA THR A 400 -8.98 -1.12 -40.15
C THR A 400 -8.43 -1.52 -38.78
N LYS A 401 -8.12 -0.51 -37.96
CA LYS A 401 -7.90 -0.69 -36.53
C LYS A 401 -9.28 -0.83 -35.89
N GLU A 402 -9.76 -2.06 -35.76
CA GLU A 402 -10.70 -2.39 -34.68
C GLU A 402 -9.85 -2.81 -33.50
N SER A 403 -9.61 -1.87 -32.60
CA SER A 403 -9.10 -2.15 -31.26
C SER A 403 -10.28 -2.58 -30.39
N PHE A 404 -10.57 -3.88 -30.37
CA PHE A 404 -11.32 -4.45 -29.26
C PHE A 404 -10.43 -4.39 -28.01
N GLY A 405 -10.97 -3.73 -26.97
CA GLY A 405 -10.27 -3.38 -25.74
C GLY A 405 -9.67 -4.57 -25.02
N LYS A 406 -8.41 -4.39 -24.58
CA LYS A 406 -7.78 -5.19 -23.53
C LYS A 406 -7.70 -4.32 -22.29
N SER A 407 -8.64 -4.50 -21.35
CA SER A 407 -8.60 -4.13 -19.92
C SER A 407 -9.96 -3.64 -19.43
N PHE A 408 -10.51 -4.31 -18.41
CA PHE A 408 -11.75 -3.96 -17.71
C PHE A 408 -11.62 -2.72 -16.80
N TYR A 409 -10.41 -2.22 -16.56
CA TYR A 409 -10.14 -1.14 -15.59
C TYR A 409 -9.81 0.20 -16.26
N ASP A 410 -10.19 0.36 -17.53
CA ASP A 410 -9.98 1.59 -18.31
C ASP A 410 -11.30 2.38 -18.47
N PHE A 411 -12.24 2.21 -17.54
CA PHE A 411 -13.51 2.94 -17.46
C PHE A 411 -13.64 3.70 -16.14
#